data_AF-A0A0Q5KXX1-F1
#
_entry.id   AF-A0A0Q5KXX1-F1
#
_cell.length_a   1.000
_cell.length_b   1.000
_cell.length_c   1.000
_cell.angle_alpha   90.00
_cell.angle_beta   90.00
_cell.angle_gamma   90.00
#
_symmetry.space_group_name_H-M   'P 1'
#
loop_
_entity.id
_entity.type
_entity.pdbx_description
1 polymer ?
#
loop_
_entity_poly.entity_id
_entity_poly.type
_entity_poly.pdbx_seq_one_letter_code
_entity_poly.pdbx_strand_id
1 'polypeptide(L)'
;MEENSLRDIGTKEGWREYVDANYVRPAQIDRDELRRLSQEEREHYNDERARYSQAGAFVRTPQFTEVQRAVLERVMLNKHKQVGQLGVIVSGQPAQGKTTTLLEIGKEHERRRRKTGHPAAKEHRIPVAYVAVPAQCSAKALLQEFARFYGLPVKPRMTYGGILEMVANAMRHAGTELVLVDDVHHLDLQASRKNVEASDMLKQLSERCGGTFVFAGIEVEATGLLSGTREGQMRKRFLLQTAGPYGIDTRAQQTEWGNLLLSIEDSLCLIDQTPGAILGAARDLHSLTGGEIGLLKNMLQLTALRSTLDGTEKIDNAEFSREVKLRQRSKADGGSV
;
A
#
# COMPACT_ATOMS: atom_id res chain seq x y z
N MET A 1 -18.92 22.55 8.49
CA MET A 1 -18.87 21.17 7.99
C MET A 1 -18.26 21.22 6.60
N GLU A 2 -16.92 21.22 6.52
CA GLU A 2 -16.26 20.95 5.25
C GLU A 2 -16.40 19.44 5.02
N GLU A 3 -17.21 19.10 4.04
CA GLU A 3 -17.32 17.76 3.49
C GLU A 3 -15.91 17.36 3.04
N ASN A 4 -15.26 16.48 3.81
CA ASN A 4 -13.90 16.01 3.59
C ASN A 4 -13.87 15.15 2.31
N SER A 5 -13.97 15.79 1.15
CA SER A 5 -13.68 15.17 -0.14
C SER A 5 -12.20 14.84 -0.12
N LEU A 6 -11.88 13.62 0.31
CA LEU A 6 -10.53 13.06 0.24
C LEU A 6 -10.05 13.25 -1.19
N ARG A 7 -9.08 14.15 -1.39
CA ARG A 7 -8.52 14.38 -2.72
C ARG A 7 -7.88 13.09 -3.19
N ASP A 8 -8.00 12.80 -4.49
CA ASP A 8 -7.39 11.61 -5.07
C ASP A 8 -5.88 11.61 -4.79
N ILE A 9 -5.40 10.54 -4.15
CA ILE A 9 -3.99 10.33 -3.80
C ILE A 9 -3.08 10.33 -5.04
N GLY A 10 -3.63 10.11 -6.24
CA GLY A 10 -2.98 10.30 -7.53
C GLY A 10 -2.71 11.76 -7.94
N THR A 11 -2.93 12.72 -7.04
CA THR A 11 -2.58 14.14 -7.19
C THR A 11 -1.56 14.57 -6.14
N LYS A 12 -0.73 15.57 -6.41
CA LYS A 12 0.21 16.11 -5.42
C LYS A 12 -0.50 16.66 -4.17
N GLU A 13 -1.70 17.21 -4.32
CA GLU A 13 -2.52 17.68 -3.21
C GLU A 13 -3.02 16.51 -2.35
N GLY A 14 -3.60 15.48 -2.97
CA GLY A 14 -4.05 14.28 -2.26
C GLY A 14 -2.90 13.50 -1.62
N TRP A 15 -1.73 13.44 -2.27
CA TRP A 15 -0.53 12.88 -1.66
C TRP A 15 -0.09 13.66 -0.42
N ARG A 16 -0.09 15.00 -0.47
CA ARG A 16 0.25 15.84 0.69
C ARG A 16 -0.73 15.62 1.85
N GLU A 17 -2.02 15.59 1.56
CA GLU A 17 -3.06 15.27 2.55
C GLU A 17 -2.83 13.91 3.19
N TYR A 18 -2.48 12.88 2.40
CA TYR A 18 -2.15 11.56 2.94
C TYR A 18 -0.89 11.57 3.82
N VAL A 19 0.15 12.32 3.45
CA VAL A 19 1.37 12.48 4.26
C VAL A 19 1.10 13.23 5.56
N ASP A 20 0.25 14.26 5.51
CA ASP A 20 -0.13 15.11 6.63
C ASP A 20 -1.16 14.44 7.56
N ALA A 21 -1.93 13.49 7.03
CA ALA A 21 -2.90 12.72 7.80
C ALA A 21 -2.22 12.06 9.01
N ASN A 22 -2.69 12.46 10.19
CA ASN A 22 -2.23 11.96 11.47
C ASN A 22 -3.44 11.36 12.21
N TYR A 23 -3.53 10.04 12.17
CA TYR A 23 -4.54 9.29 12.90
C TYR A 23 -3.99 8.99 14.29
N VAL A 24 -4.45 9.75 15.27
CA VAL A 24 -4.06 9.56 16.68
C VAL A 24 -4.81 8.37 17.25
N ARG A 25 -4.12 7.49 17.98
CA ARG A 25 -4.79 6.41 18.72
C ARG A 25 -5.69 7.05 19.80
N PRO A 26 -6.99 6.76 19.81
CA PRO A 26 -7.88 7.29 20.84
C PRO A 26 -7.43 6.82 22.23
N ALA A 27 -7.72 7.63 23.25
CA ALA A 27 -7.44 7.26 24.63
C ALA A 27 -8.17 5.96 24.98
N GLN A 28 -7.49 5.03 25.63
CA GLN A 28 -8.11 3.81 26.11
C GLN A 28 -8.90 4.14 27.38
N ILE A 29 -10.21 3.95 27.32
CA ILE A 29 -11.13 4.12 28.45
C ILE A 29 -11.64 2.75 28.89
N ASP A 30 -12.06 2.64 30.15
CA ASP A 30 -12.70 1.43 30.65
C ASP A 30 -14.21 1.40 30.34
N ARG A 31 -14.85 0.29 30.69
CA ARG A 31 -16.28 0.07 30.43
C ARG A 31 -17.19 0.97 31.26
N ASP A 32 -16.76 1.40 32.44
CA ASP A 32 -17.54 2.30 33.28
C ASP A 32 -17.43 3.75 32.80
N GLU A 33 -16.25 4.15 32.30
CA GLU A 33 -16.04 5.42 31.59
C GLU A 33 -16.89 5.48 30.31
N LEU A 34 -16.89 4.43 29.49
CA LEU A 34 -17.74 4.35 28.29
C LEU A 34 -19.23 4.51 28.61
N ARG A 35 -19.70 3.94 29.73
CA ARG A 35 -21.09 4.06 30.18
C ARG A 35 -21.46 5.44 30.69
N ARG A 36 -20.47 6.23 31.13
CA ARG A 36 -20.67 7.61 31.60
C ARG A 36 -20.73 8.62 30.46
N LEU A 37 -20.22 8.27 29.28
CA LEU A 37 -20.33 9.11 28.09
C LEU A 37 -21.79 9.31 27.71
N SER A 38 -22.12 10.52 27.28
CA SER A 38 -23.35 10.78 26.53
C SER A 38 -23.37 9.99 25.22
N GLN A 39 -24.54 9.88 24.61
CA GLN A 39 -24.67 9.21 23.31
C GLN A 39 -23.76 9.85 22.24
N GLU A 40 -23.72 11.18 22.17
CA GLU A 40 -22.92 11.92 21.20
C GLU A 40 -21.41 11.71 21.42
N GLU A 41 -20.95 11.77 22.68
CA GLU A 41 -19.54 11.50 23.01
C GLU A 41 -19.14 10.06 22.69
N ARG A 42 -20.04 9.10 22.93
CA ARG A 42 -19.80 7.69 22.59
C ARG A 42 -19.74 7.47 21.08
N GLU A 43 -20.64 8.07 20.32
CA GLU A 43 -20.63 8.00 18.85
C GLU A 43 -19.33 8.61 18.27
N HIS A 44 -18.92 9.76 18.80
CA HIS A 44 -17.65 10.40 18.43
C HIS A 44 -16.45 9.52 18.75
N TYR A 45 -16.37 8.99 19.97
CA TYR A 45 -15.29 8.09 20.40
C TYR A 45 -15.23 6.82 19.54
N ASN A 46 -16.38 6.23 19.21
CA ASN A 46 -16.46 5.07 18.32
C ASN A 46 -15.97 5.38 16.90
N ASP A 47 -16.31 6.55 16.36
CA ASP A 47 -15.83 7.01 15.05
C ASP A 47 -14.31 7.25 15.06
N GLU A 48 -13.75 7.84 16.12
CA GLU A 48 -12.29 7.98 16.27
C GLU A 48 -11.57 6.62 16.31
N ARG A 49 -12.12 5.64 17.04
CA ARG A 49 -11.59 4.27 17.08
C ARG A 49 -11.65 3.58 15.73
N ALA A 50 -12.78 3.71 15.02
CA ALA A 50 -12.95 3.18 13.68
C ALA A 50 -11.94 3.81 12.71
N ARG A 51 -11.80 5.14 12.72
CA ARG A 51 -10.82 5.86 11.88
C ARG A 51 -9.39 5.41 12.15
N TYR A 52 -8.99 5.30 13.42
CA TYR A 52 -7.66 4.83 13.77
C TYR A 52 -7.43 3.38 13.32
N SER A 53 -8.34 2.46 13.65
CA SER A 53 -8.22 1.05 13.27
C SER A 53 -8.18 0.86 11.74
N GLN A 54 -9.01 1.60 10.99
CA GLN A 54 -9.16 1.45 9.54
C GLN A 54 -8.02 2.10 8.75
N ALA A 55 -7.69 3.34 9.07
CA ALA A 55 -6.77 4.17 8.29
C ALA A 55 -5.47 4.56 9.01
N GLY A 56 -5.46 4.53 10.35
CA GLY A 56 -4.33 4.98 11.16
C GLY A 56 -3.33 3.89 11.53
N ALA A 57 -3.83 2.70 11.84
CA ALA A 57 -2.99 1.61 12.30
C ALA A 57 -2.30 0.92 11.13
N PHE A 58 -0.98 1.12 11.07
CA PHE A 58 -0.11 0.41 10.15
C PHE A 58 0.68 -0.67 10.89
N VAL A 59 0.49 -1.93 10.49
CA VAL A 59 1.24 -3.07 11.03
C VAL A 59 2.54 -3.23 10.25
N ARG A 60 3.67 -2.98 10.91
CA ARG A 60 5.01 -3.20 10.34
C ARG A 60 5.34 -4.68 10.28
N THR A 61 5.20 -5.26 9.10
CA THR A 61 5.51 -6.66 8.86
C THR A 61 6.99 -6.90 8.51
N PRO A 62 7.50 -8.13 8.64
CA PRO A 62 8.83 -8.49 8.12
C PRO A 62 8.95 -8.19 6.61
N GLN A 63 7.95 -8.60 5.82
CA GLN A 63 7.89 -8.34 4.37
C GLN A 63 7.97 -6.83 4.06
N PHE A 64 7.22 -5.99 4.79
CA PHE A 64 7.30 -4.54 4.65
C PHE A 64 8.71 -4.02 4.97
N THR A 65 9.32 -4.51 6.05
CA THR A 65 10.64 -4.07 6.50
C THR A 65 11.73 -4.38 5.47
N GLU A 66 11.64 -5.53 4.80
CA GLU A 66 12.53 -5.92 3.71
C GLU A 66 12.38 -5.01 2.49
N VAL A 67 11.15 -4.73 2.07
CA VAL A 67 10.88 -3.80 0.95
C VAL A 67 11.36 -2.40 1.30
N GLN A 68 11.03 -1.91 2.49
CA GLN A 68 11.46 -0.60 2.98
C GLN A 68 12.98 -0.48 2.97
N ARG A 69 13.70 -1.46 3.52
CA ARG A 69 15.16 -1.49 3.52
C ARG A 69 15.70 -1.43 2.09
N ALA A 70 15.17 -2.28 1.20
CA ALA A 70 15.57 -2.29 -0.20
C ALA A 70 15.38 -0.91 -0.84
N VAL A 71 14.20 -0.29 -0.70
CA VAL A 71 13.92 1.03 -1.29
C VAL A 71 14.90 2.09 -0.76
N LEU A 72 15.10 2.15 0.57
CA LEU A 72 16.03 3.11 1.19
C LEU A 72 17.46 2.96 0.66
N GLU A 73 17.97 1.73 0.54
CA GLU A 73 19.30 1.47 -0.03
C GLU A 73 19.41 1.99 -1.47
N ARG A 74 18.39 1.76 -2.32
CA ARG A 74 18.39 2.22 -3.71
C ARG A 74 18.33 3.74 -3.80
N VAL A 75 17.52 4.39 -2.98
CA VAL A 75 17.46 5.87 -2.91
C VAL A 75 18.82 6.45 -2.56
N MET A 76 19.52 5.87 -1.58
CA MET A 76 20.85 6.33 -1.16
C MET A 76 21.91 6.09 -2.25
N LEU A 77 21.88 4.93 -2.92
CA LEU A 77 22.80 4.61 -4.01
C LEU A 77 22.55 5.47 -5.26
N ASN A 78 21.29 5.77 -5.57
CA ASN A 78 20.92 6.56 -6.74
C ASN A 78 21.30 8.04 -6.62
N LYS A 79 21.45 8.56 -5.40
CA LYS A 79 21.81 9.97 -5.14
C LYS A 79 23.04 10.45 -5.92
N HIS A 80 24.00 9.56 -6.17
CA HIS A 80 25.25 9.88 -6.85
C HIS A 80 25.39 9.20 -8.22
N LYS A 81 24.37 8.45 -8.67
CA LYS A 81 24.39 7.80 -9.98
C LYS A 81 23.91 8.76 -11.07
N GLN A 82 24.70 8.89 -12.12
CA GLN A 82 24.33 9.65 -13.31
C GLN A 82 23.54 8.79 -14.32
N VAL A 83 23.80 7.48 -14.34
CA VAL A 83 23.12 6.52 -15.22
C VAL A 83 22.89 5.19 -14.50
N GLY A 84 21.88 4.46 -14.94
CA GLY A 84 21.57 3.14 -14.41
C GLY A 84 21.08 3.17 -12.97
N GLN A 85 20.06 3.98 -12.71
CA GLN A 85 19.36 3.99 -11.44
C GLN A 85 18.88 2.57 -11.10
N LEU A 86 19.04 2.22 -9.84
CA LEU A 86 18.49 1.00 -9.26
C LEU A 86 17.03 1.24 -8.87
N GLY A 87 16.23 0.19 -8.81
CA GLY A 87 14.86 0.28 -8.34
C GLY A 87 14.42 -0.99 -7.61
N VAL A 88 13.14 -1.02 -7.26
CA VAL A 88 12.51 -2.15 -6.58
C VAL A 88 11.21 -2.52 -7.30
N ILE A 89 10.92 -3.81 -7.38
CA ILE A 89 9.65 -4.34 -7.84
C ILE A 89 9.04 -5.11 -6.68
N VAL A 90 7.81 -4.77 -6.29
CA VAL A 90 7.01 -5.47 -5.30
C VAL A 90 5.95 -6.27 -6.04
N SER A 91 6.17 -7.58 -6.14
CA SER A 91 5.26 -8.50 -6.83
C SER A 91 4.41 -9.26 -5.81
N GLY A 92 3.15 -9.49 -6.13
CA GLY A 92 2.24 -10.27 -5.28
C GLY A 92 0.80 -10.25 -5.81
N GLN A 93 -0.01 -11.20 -5.38
CA GLN A 93 -1.43 -11.27 -5.70
C GLN A 93 -2.22 -10.10 -5.08
N PRO A 94 -3.47 -9.84 -5.50
CA PRO A 94 -4.36 -8.90 -4.82
C PRO A 94 -4.41 -9.15 -3.30
N ALA A 95 -4.74 -8.12 -2.52
CA ALA A 95 -4.84 -8.19 -1.05
C ALA A 95 -3.55 -8.53 -0.28
N GLN A 96 -2.37 -8.57 -0.91
CA GLN A 96 -1.09 -8.82 -0.24
C GLN A 96 -0.34 -7.54 0.22
N GLY A 97 -1.04 -6.42 0.39
CA GLY A 97 -0.48 -5.21 1.01
C GLY A 97 0.53 -4.42 0.18
N LYS A 98 0.58 -4.62 -1.15
CA LYS A 98 1.52 -3.92 -2.05
C LYS A 98 1.31 -2.40 -2.05
N THR A 99 0.09 -1.94 -2.34
CA THR A 99 -0.27 -0.52 -2.33
C THR A 99 0.03 0.11 -0.98
N THR A 100 -0.39 -0.51 0.13
CA THR A 100 -0.10 -0.03 1.48
C THR A 100 1.41 0.07 1.74
N THR A 101 2.19 -0.91 1.30
CA THR A 101 3.66 -0.89 1.42
C THR A 101 4.27 0.28 0.67
N LEU A 102 3.84 0.54 -0.58
CA LEU A 102 4.30 1.68 -1.38
C LEU A 102 3.96 3.01 -0.69
N LEU A 103 2.70 3.19 -0.32
CA LEU A 103 2.19 4.42 0.29
C LEU A 103 2.92 4.73 1.60
N GLU A 104 3.09 3.76 2.49
CA GLU A 104 3.79 3.95 3.77
C GLU A 104 5.28 4.22 3.59
N ILE A 105 5.97 3.53 2.65
CA ILE A 105 7.37 3.83 2.33
C ILE A 105 7.51 5.26 1.82
N GLY A 106 6.61 5.71 0.93
CA GLY A 106 6.61 7.08 0.43
C GLY A 106 6.34 8.10 1.55
N LYS A 107 5.32 7.85 2.38
CA LYS A 107 4.97 8.70 3.52
C LYS A 107 6.14 8.87 4.49
N GLU A 108 6.81 7.77 4.83
CA GLU A 108 7.99 7.80 5.71
C GLU A 108 9.18 8.52 5.06
N HIS A 109 9.42 8.32 3.76
CA HIS A 109 10.47 9.03 3.04
C HIS A 109 10.25 10.54 3.09
N GLU A 110 9.03 11.00 2.77
CA GLU A 110 8.70 12.42 2.77
C GLU A 110 8.76 13.04 4.17
N ARG A 111 8.18 12.38 5.18
CA ARG A 111 8.27 12.83 6.58
C ARG A 111 9.71 12.92 7.06
N ARG A 112 10.58 11.96 6.70
CA ARG A 112 12.01 12.01 7.01
C ARG A 112 12.70 13.21 6.37
N ARG A 113 12.40 13.52 5.11
CA ARG A 113 12.96 14.70 4.43
C ARG A 113 12.53 16.00 5.11
N ARG A 114 11.25 16.13 5.48
CA ARG A 114 10.73 17.28 6.24
C ARG A 114 11.42 17.42 7.61
N LYS A 115 11.52 16.33 8.38
CA LYS A 115 12.16 16.32 9.71
C LYS A 115 13.63 16.71 9.70
N THR A 116 14.36 16.37 8.63
CA THR A 116 15.81 16.65 8.50
C THR A 116 16.12 18.00 7.88
N GLY A 117 15.10 18.82 7.56
CA GLY A 117 15.29 20.09 6.85
C GLY A 117 15.89 19.91 5.45
N HIS A 118 15.70 18.74 4.83
CA HIS A 118 16.30 18.43 3.53
C HIS A 118 15.79 19.41 2.46
N PRO A 119 16.62 19.85 1.49
CA PRO A 119 16.17 20.76 0.44
C PRO A 119 14.95 20.26 -0.36
N ALA A 120 14.76 18.95 -0.45
CA ALA A 120 13.60 18.30 -1.08
C ALA A 120 12.29 18.40 -0.28
N ALA A 121 12.32 19.01 0.92
CA ALA A 121 11.15 19.19 1.79
C ALA A 121 10.68 20.64 1.92
N LYS A 122 11.21 21.56 1.10
CA LYS A 122 10.69 22.93 1.02
C LYS A 122 9.23 22.92 0.55
N GLU A 123 8.46 23.94 0.90
CA GLU A 123 7.00 24.04 0.68
C GLU A 123 6.52 23.77 -0.77
N HIS A 124 7.39 24.03 -1.75
CA HIS A 124 7.10 23.79 -3.18
C HIS A 124 7.74 22.52 -3.76
N ARG A 125 8.36 21.67 -2.94
CA ARG A 125 8.97 20.41 -3.35
C ARG A 125 8.01 19.24 -3.11
N ILE A 126 8.22 18.17 -3.88
CA ILE A 126 7.43 16.93 -3.85
C ILE A 126 8.44 15.78 -4.01
N PRO A 127 9.02 15.29 -2.88
CA PRO A 127 10.08 14.30 -2.93
C PRO A 127 9.57 12.91 -3.33
N VAL A 128 8.26 12.66 -3.22
CA VAL A 128 7.62 11.40 -3.59
C VAL A 128 6.49 11.65 -4.58
N ALA A 129 6.46 10.86 -5.65
CA ALA A 129 5.32 10.79 -6.55
C ALA A 129 4.65 9.42 -6.48
N TYR A 130 3.33 9.39 -6.34
CA TYR A 130 2.53 8.17 -6.42
C TYR A 130 1.64 8.20 -7.65
N VAL A 131 1.71 7.16 -8.47
CA VAL A 131 0.91 7.02 -9.69
C VAL A 131 0.34 5.61 -9.75
N ALA A 132 -0.98 5.48 -9.69
CA ALA A 132 -1.67 4.22 -9.97
C ALA A 132 -1.88 4.08 -11.49
N VAL A 133 -1.52 2.94 -12.07
CA VAL A 133 -1.68 2.69 -13.50
C VAL A 133 -3.16 2.35 -13.80
N PRO A 134 -3.88 3.12 -14.63
CA PRO A 134 -5.25 2.80 -15.00
C PRO A 134 -5.35 1.48 -15.78
N ALA A 135 -6.54 0.87 -15.81
CA ALA A 135 -6.78 -0.31 -16.64
C ALA A 135 -6.48 -0.03 -18.13
N GLN A 136 -5.81 -0.98 -18.80
CA GLN A 136 -5.46 -0.91 -20.23
C GLN A 136 -4.64 0.36 -20.58
N CYS A 137 -3.63 0.66 -19.76
CA CYS A 137 -2.87 1.89 -19.89
C CYS A 137 -1.76 1.79 -20.95
N SER A 138 -1.76 2.73 -21.91
CA SER A 138 -0.64 2.95 -22.83
C SER A 138 0.50 3.74 -22.18
N ALA A 139 1.69 3.75 -22.80
CA ALA A 139 2.82 4.57 -22.33
C ALA A 139 2.47 6.07 -22.27
N LYS A 140 1.72 6.57 -23.25
CA LYS A 140 1.25 7.97 -23.27
C LYS A 140 0.24 8.23 -22.15
N ALA A 141 -0.70 7.32 -21.91
CA ALA A 141 -1.67 7.44 -20.81
C ALA A 141 -0.96 7.45 -19.44
N LEU A 142 0.07 6.62 -19.25
CA LEU A 142 0.84 6.65 -18.01
C LEU A 142 1.57 7.99 -17.81
N LEU A 143 2.14 8.57 -18.87
CA LEU A 143 2.69 9.92 -18.80
C LEU A 143 1.64 10.98 -18.47
N GLN A 144 0.39 10.79 -18.90
CA GLN A 144 -0.71 11.68 -18.54
C GLN A 144 -1.06 11.56 -17.06
N GLU A 145 -0.97 10.38 -16.46
CA GLU A 145 -1.13 10.21 -15.01
C GLU A 145 -0.02 10.89 -14.22
N PHE A 146 1.23 10.80 -14.67
CA PHE A 146 2.31 11.61 -14.08
C PHE A 146 2.03 13.11 -14.21
N ALA A 147 1.57 13.57 -15.37
CA ALA A 147 1.21 14.97 -15.56
C ALA A 147 0.06 15.40 -14.64
N ARG A 148 -0.95 14.53 -14.47
CA ARG A 148 -2.06 14.71 -13.54
C ARG A 148 -1.57 14.84 -12.11
N PHE A 149 -0.65 13.97 -11.68
CA PHE A 149 -0.04 14.02 -10.35
C PHE A 149 0.57 15.40 -10.05
N TYR A 150 1.36 15.96 -10.98
CA TYR A 150 1.98 17.27 -10.81
C TYR A 150 1.04 18.46 -11.07
N GLY A 151 -0.19 18.23 -11.53
CA GLY A 151 -1.14 19.27 -11.92
C GLY A 151 -0.73 19.99 -13.20
N LEU A 152 -0.13 19.28 -14.16
CA LEU A 152 0.36 19.84 -15.42
C LEU A 152 -0.74 19.85 -16.49
N PRO A 153 -0.87 20.92 -17.29
CA PRO A 153 -1.90 21.03 -18.31
C PRO A 153 -1.55 20.19 -19.55
N VAL A 154 -2.09 18.97 -19.65
CA VAL A 154 -1.96 18.16 -20.86
C VAL A 154 -3.02 18.55 -21.88
N LYS A 155 -2.60 19.13 -23.01
CA LYS A 155 -3.49 19.44 -24.14
C LYS A 155 -3.65 18.21 -25.05
N PRO A 156 -4.82 18.00 -25.68
CA PRO A 156 -5.07 16.83 -26.53
C PRO A 156 -4.04 16.61 -27.66
N ARG A 157 -3.51 17.70 -28.23
CA ARG A 157 -2.54 17.66 -29.34
C ARG A 157 -1.08 17.44 -28.91
N MET A 158 -0.79 17.32 -27.62
CA MET A 158 0.59 17.12 -27.18
C MET A 158 1.13 15.76 -27.63
N THR A 159 2.35 15.78 -28.16
CA THR A 159 3.09 14.58 -28.56
C THR A 159 3.60 13.85 -27.32
N TYR A 160 3.87 12.55 -27.45
CA TYR A 160 4.49 11.75 -26.38
C TYR A 160 5.76 12.41 -25.84
N GLY A 161 6.68 12.83 -26.72
CA GLY A 161 7.93 13.48 -26.34
C GLY A 161 7.72 14.80 -25.59
N GLY A 162 6.72 15.59 -26.00
CA GLY A 162 6.38 16.84 -25.32
C GLY A 162 5.82 16.63 -23.91
N ILE A 163 4.99 15.60 -23.71
CA ILE A 163 4.49 15.24 -22.37
C ILE A 163 5.65 14.71 -21.51
N LEU A 164 6.48 13.81 -22.06
CA LEU A 164 7.64 13.23 -21.36
C LEU A 164 8.59 14.32 -20.85
N GLU A 165 8.93 15.29 -21.70
CA GLU A 165 9.82 16.39 -21.32
C GLU A 165 9.19 17.32 -20.28
N MET A 166 7.90 17.65 -20.44
CA MET A 166 7.16 18.46 -19.47
C MET A 166 7.12 17.79 -18.09
N VAL A 167 6.80 16.50 -18.03
CA VAL A 167 6.78 15.71 -16.80
C VAL A 167 8.17 15.60 -16.19
N ALA A 168 9.19 15.23 -16.97
CA ALA A 168 10.56 15.11 -16.47
C ALA A 168 11.07 16.45 -15.90
N ASN A 169 10.75 17.57 -16.56
CA ASN A 169 11.05 18.91 -16.04
C ASN A 169 10.33 19.18 -14.73
N ALA A 170 9.03 18.87 -14.62
CA ALA A 170 8.28 19.04 -13.38
C ALA A 170 8.88 18.23 -12.23
N MET A 171 9.22 16.95 -12.46
CA MET A 171 9.85 16.08 -11.46
C MET A 171 11.18 16.67 -10.94
N ARG A 172 12.04 17.18 -11.85
CA ARG A 172 13.32 17.80 -11.47
C ARG A 172 13.13 19.08 -10.65
N HIS A 173 12.21 19.95 -11.07
CA HIS A 173 11.91 21.19 -10.34
C HIS A 173 11.23 20.91 -9.00
N ALA A 174 10.39 19.89 -8.93
CA ALA A 174 9.76 19.42 -7.70
C ALA A 174 10.76 18.70 -6.76
N GLY A 175 11.94 18.30 -7.26
CA GLY A 175 12.94 17.59 -6.46
C GLY A 175 12.50 16.19 -6.08
N THR A 176 11.81 15.50 -6.99
CA THR A 176 11.30 14.15 -6.77
C THR A 176 12.44 13.14 -6.72
N GLU A 177 12.53 12.40 -5.61
CA GLU A 177 13.59 11.44 -5.33
C GLU A 177 13.09 9.98 -5.39
N LEU A 178 11.80 9.78 -5.14
CA LEU A 178 11.15 8.48 -5.08
C LEU A 178 9.86 8.52 -5.92
N VAL A 179 9.70 7.52 -6.77
CA VAL A 179 8.56 7.38 -7.68
C VAL A 179 7.93 6.03 -7.45
N LEU A 180 6.69 6.02 -6.98
CA LEU A 180 5.90 4.85 -6.67
C LEU A 180 4.88 4.67 -7.79
N VAL A 181 4.97 3.55 -8.51
CA VAL A 181 4.05 3.22 -9.60
C VAL A 181 3.32 1.94 -9.25
N ASP A 182 2.02 2.06 -9.02
CA ASP A 182 1.16 0.97 -8.57
C ASP A 182 0.42 0.33 -9.74
N ASP A 183 -0.03 -0.92 -9.55
CA ASP A 183 -0.76 -1.70 -10.55
C ASP A 183 -0.11 -1.79 -11.94
N VAL A 184 1.21 -1.95 -12.01
CA VAL A 184 1.96 -2.01 -13.30
C VAL A 184 1.54 -3.14 -14.24
N HIS A 185 0.83 -4.14 -13.73
CA HIS A 185 0.23 -5.22 -14.51
C HIS A 185 -0.93 -4.74 -15.40
N HIS A 186 -1.47 -3.53 -15.19
CA HIS A 186 -2.47 -2.89 -16.06
C HIS A 186 -1.89 -2.20 -17.29
N LEU A 187 -0.56 -2.10 -17.40
CA LEU A 187 0.05 -1.69 -18.66
C LEU A 187 -0.39 -2.67 -19.75
N ASP A 188 -0.71 -2.15 -20.94
CA ASP A 188 -1.19 -2.95 -22.08
C ASP A 188 -0.07 -3.89 -22.57
N LEU A 189 0.02 -5.05 -21.92
CA LEU A 189 1.11 -6.01 -22.05
C LEU A 189 0.73 -7.27 -22.87
N GLN A 190 -0.49 -7.31 -23.41
CA GLN A 190 -0.98 -8.48 -24.17
C GLN A 190 -0.80 -8.35 -25.69
N ALA A 191 -0.34 -7.20 -26.20
CA ALA A 191 0.04 -7.04 -27.60
C ALA A 191 1.57 -6.86 -27.72
N SER A 192 2.28 -7.89 -28.19
CA SER A 192 3.75 -8.04 -28.15
C SER A 192 4.64 -6.87 -28.63
N ARG A 193 4.08 -5.83 -29.27
CA ARG A 193 4.79 -4.59 -29.65
C ARG A 193 4.67 -3.44 -28.63
N LYS A 194 3.68 -3.43 -27.73
CA LYS A 194 3.43 -2.32 -26.78
C LYS A 194 4.14 -2.50 -25.43
N ASN A 195 4.54 -3.72 -25.07
CA ASN A 195 5.25 -4.01 -23.81
C ASN A 195 6.61 -3.29 -23.71
N VAL A 196 7.26 -3.12 -24.86
CA VAL A 196 8.53 -2.39 -24.99
C VAL A 196 8.32 -0.90 -24.75
N GLU A 197 7.20 -0.32 -25.20
CA GLU A 197 6.96 1.12 -25.16
C GLU A 197 6.78 1.66 -23.74
N ALA A 198 6.01 0.97 -22.89
CA ALA A 198 5.80 1.40 -21.50
C ALA A 198 7.06 1.25 -20.64
N SER A 199 7.78 0.13 -20.80
CA SER A 199 9.04 -0.12 -20.10
C SER A 199 10.14 0.86 -20.53
N ASP A 200 10.24 1.13 -21.84
CA ASP A 200 11.17 2.14 -22.38
C ASP A 200 10.77 3.55 -21.94
N MET A 201 9.48 3.87 -21.83
CA MET A 201 9.02 5.14 -21.29
C MET A 201 9.47 5.32 -19.84
N LEU A 202 9.22 4.34 -18.97
CA LEU A 202 9.63 4.38 -17.57
C LEU A 202 11.15 4.50 -17.42
N LYS A 203 11.89 3.80 -18.27
CA LYS A 203 13.35 3.95 -18.35
C LYS A 203 13.76 5.36 -18.77
N GLN A 204 13.21 5.89 -19.87
CA GLN A 204 13.50 7.24 -20.33
C GLN A 204 13.15 8.29 -19.27
N LEU A 205 12.04 8.11 -18.56
CA LEU A 205 11.61 9.00 -17.49
C LEU A 205 12.58 8.94 -16.31
N SER A 206 12.96 7.74 -15.85
CA SER A 206 13.89 7.56 -14.73
C SER A 206 15.29 8.13 -15.01
N GLU A 207 15.81 7.94 -16.24
CA GLU A 207 17.09 8.51 -16.67
C GLU A 207 17.05 10.05 -16.71
N ARG A 208 15.91 10.66 -17.03
CA ARG A 208 15.76 12.13 -17.13
C ARG A 208 15.46 12.82 -15.80
N CYS A 209 14.75 12.17 -14.89
CA CYS A 209 14.33 12.76 -13.62
C CYS A 209 15.28 12.45 -12.45
N GLY A 210 16.04 11.36 -12.51
CA GLY A 210 17.00 10.97 -11.46
C GLY A 210 16.37 10.31 -10.22
N GLY A 211 15.06 10.11 -10.20
CA GLY A 211 14.35 9.46 -9.09
C GLY A 211 14.54 7.95 -9.03
N THR A 212 14.34 7.38 -7.85
CA THR A 212 14.30 5.92 -7.62
C THR A 212 12.88 5.42 -7.89
N PHE A 213 12.74 4.42 -8.76
CA PHE A 213 11.44 3.85 -9.10
C PHE A 213 11.15 2.60 -8.27
N VAL A 214 9.94 2.53 -7.74
CA VAL A 214 9.38 1.36 -7.07
C VAL A 214 8.09 1.00 -7.78
N PHE A 215 8.02 -0.22 -8.29
CA PHE A 215 6.87 -0.73 -9.02
C PHE A 215 6.10 -1.74 -8.16
N ALA A 216 4.78 -1.70 -8.19
CA ALA A 216 3.94 -2.75 -7.59
C ALA A 216 2.98 -3.36 -8.62
N GLY A 217 2.80 -4.67 -8.59
CA GLY A 217 1.88 -5.34 -9.50
C GLY A 217 1.78 -6.85 -9.28
N ILE A 218 0.95 -7.50 -10.10
CA ILE A 218 0.76 -8.95 -10.11
C ILE A 218 1.74 -9.55 -11.12
N GLU A 219 2.44 -10.62 -10.72
CA GLU A 219 3.35 -11.40 -11.56
C GLU A 219 4.24 -10.56 -12.48
N VAL A 220 4.87 -9.52 -11.92
CA VAL A 220 5.59 -8.50 -12.70
C VAL A 220 6.72 -9.09 -13.55
N GLU A 221 7.27 -10.25 -13.18
CA GLU A 221 8.21 -10.96 -14.03
C GLU A 221 7.59 -11.51 -15.33
N ALA A 222 6.35 -11.99 -15.27
CA ALA A 222 5.60 -12.52 -16.41
C ALA A 222 5.00 -11.42 -17.28
N THR A 223 4.74 -10.24 -16.70
CA THR A 223 4.17 -9.08 -17.41
C THR A 223 5.06 -8.56 -18.55
N GLY A 224 6.34 -8.88 -18.54
CA GLY A 224 7.27 -8.42 -19.56
C GLY A 224 7.73 -6.96 -19.40
N LEU A 225 7.39 -6.31 -18.28
CA LEU A 225 8.05 -5.07 -17.81
C LEU A 225 9.58 -5.24 -17.72
N LEU A 226 10.03 -6.49 -17.58
CA LEU A 226 11.42 -6.92 -17.54
C LEU A 226 11.91 -7.63 -18.81
N SER A 227 11.05 -7.81 -19.83
CA SER A 227 11.29 -8.69 -20.99
C SER A 227 11.49 -7.99 -22.34
N GLY A 228 11.61 -6.66 -22.38
CA GLY A 228 12.04 -5.96 -23.59
C GLY A 228 13.38 -6.48 -24.11
N THR A 229 13.66 -6.34 -25.41
CA THR A 229 14.76 -6.93 -26.22
C THR A 229 16.21 -6.56 -25.83
N ARG A 230 16.46 -6.27 -24.57
CA ARG A 230 17.76 -6.27 -23.89
C ARG A 230 17.59 -6.96 -22.52
N GLU A 231 17.38 -8.27 -22.58
CA GLU A 231 17.02 -9.21 -21.48
C GLU A 231 17.88 -9.11 -20.21
N GLY A 232 19.03 -8.44 -20.24
CA GLY A 232 19.99 -8.39 -19.13
C GLY A 232 20.08 -7.07 -18.35
N GLN A 233 19.44 -5.96 -18.73
CA GLN A 233 19.75 -4.65 -18.10
C GLN A 233 18.76 -4.19 -17.02
N MET A 234 17.44 -4.38 -17.17
CA MET A 234 16.48 -4.02 -16.12
C MET A 234 16.42 -5.05 -15.00
N ARG A 235 16.46 -6.36 -15.33
CA ARG A 235 16.55 -7.44 -14.32
C ARG A 235 17.77 -7.32 -13.40
N LYS A 236 18.86 -6.69 -13.84
CA LYS A 236 20.05 -6.42 -13.00
C LYS A 236 19.94 -5.17 -12.13
N ARG A 237 19.01 -4.25 -12.44
CA ARG A 237 18.86 -2.95 -11.75
C ARG A 237 17.73 -2.95 -10.73
N PHE A 238 16.72 -3.79 -10.94
CA PHE A 238 15.57 -3.88 -10.06
C PHE A 238 15.70 -5.08 -9.14
N LEU A 239 15.58 -4.84 -7.83
CA LEU A 239 15.41 -5.91 -6.86
C LEU A 239 13.95 -6.33 -6.83
N LEU A 240 13.70 -7.61 -7.07
CA LEU A 240 12.37 -8.19 -6.89
C LEU A 240 12.15 -8.51 -5.42
N GLN A 241 11.05 -8.02 -4.87
CA GLN A 241 10.53 -8.39 -3.57
C GLN A 241 9.13 -8.99 -3.77
N THR A 242 8.91 -10.16 -3.19
CA THR A 242 7.64 -10.87 -3.32
C THR A 242 6.85 -10.71 -2.03
N ALA A 243 5.71 -10.03 -2.12
CA ALA A 243 4.67 -10.10 -1.10
C ALA A 243 3.94 -11.44 -1.27
N GLY A 244 3.65 -12.11 -0.16
CA GLY A 244 3.03 -13.44 -0.19
C GLY A 244 2.20 -13.70 1.07
N PRO A 245 1.32 -14.71 1.02
CA PRO A 245 0.53 -15.09 2.19
C PRO A 245 1.43 -15.61 3.31
N TYR A 246 1.00 -15.42 4.55
CA TYR A 246 1.68 -15.97 5.71
C TYR A 246 1.43 -17.48 5.79
N GLY A 247 2.50 -18.25 5.95
CA GLY A 247 2.37 -19.69 6.20
C GLY A 247 1.96 -19.99 7.64
N ILE A 248 1.63 -21.25 7.91
CA ILE A 248 1.36 -21.75 9.28
C ILE A 248 2.00 -23.12 9.54
N ASP A 249 2.75 -23.66 8.60
CA ASP A 249 3.24 -25.05 8.65
C ASP A 249 4.49 -25.19 9.52
N THR A 250 5.35 -24.17 9.54
CA THR A 250 6.57 -24.15 10.35
C THR A 250 6.40 -23.30 11.62
N ARG A 251 7.23 -23.56 12.64
CA ARG A 251 7.22 -22.77 13.89
C ARG A 251 7.55 -21.29 13.65
N ALA A 252 8.45 -20.99 12.72
CA ALA A 252 8.79 -19.62 12.34
C ALA A 252 7.56 -18.91 11.74
N GLN A 253 6.90 -19.56 10.77
CA GLN A 253 5.67 -19.06 10.15
C GLN A 253 4.53 -18.86 11.15
N GLN A 254 4.31 -19.81 12.07
CA GLN A 254 3.33 -19.67 13.14
C GLN A 254 3.62 -18.47 14.05
N THR A 255 4.90 -18.20 14.31
CA THR A 255 5.33 -17.06 15.12
C THR A 255 5.07 -15.75 14.37
N GLU A 256 5.41 -15.67 13.09
CA GLU A 256 5.12 -14.50 12.25
C GLU A 256 3.62 -14.22 12.13
N TRP A 257 2.83 -15.27 11.90
CA TRP A 257 1.37 -15.19 11.86
C TRP A 257 0.79 -14.71 13.20
N GLY A 258 1.25 -15.29 14.32
CA GLY A 258 0.83 -14.86 15.65
C GLY A 258 1.17 -13.39 15.92
N ASN A 259 2.38 -12.95 15.56
CA ASN A 259 2.79 -11.55 15.73
C ASN A 259 1.94 -10.59 14.88
N LEU A 260 1.58 -10.99 13.65
CA LEU A 260 0.66 -10.23 12.81
C LEU A 260 -0.72 -10.10 13.48
N LEU A 261 -1.26 -11.20 14.01
CA LEU A 261 -2.55 -11.20 14.70
C LEU A 261 -2.54 -10.28 15.93
N LEU A 262 -1.50 -10.36 16.76
CA LEU A 262 -1.35 -9.49 17.94
C LEU A 262 -1.29 -8.02 17.54
N SER A 263 -0.56 -7.71 16.47
CA SER A 263 -0.43 -6.32 15.99
C SER A 263 -1.76 -5.79 15.44
N ILE A 264 -2.54 -6.64 14.75
CA ILE A 264 -3.88 -6.24 14.30
C ILE A 264 -4.82 -6.12 15.50
N GLU A 265 -4.83 -7.06 16.44
CA GLU A 265 -5.66 -7.01 17.65
C GLU A 265 -5.45 -5.70 18.43
N ASP A 266 -4.20 -5.30 18.68
CA ASP A 266 -3.88 -4.04 19.35
C ASP A 266 -4.43 -2.81 18.59
N SER A 267 -4.47 -2.88 17.25
CA SER A 267 -4.98 -1.79 16.42
C SER A 267 -6.48 -1.58 16.48
N LEU A 268 -7.26 -2.60 16.88
CA LEU A 268 -8.73 -2.55 16.82
C LEU A 268 -9.34 -1.64 17.89
N CYS A 269 -8.59 -1.31 18.95
CA CYS A 269 -9.02 -0.43 20.04
C CYS A 269 -10.34 -0.86 20.72
N LEU A 270 -10.57 -2.17 20.81
CA LEU A 270 -11.71 -2.74 21.51
C LEU A 270 -11.49 -2.68 23.04
N ILE A 271 -12.50 -2.25 23.80
CA ILE A 271 -12.35 -1.92 25.23
C ILE A 271 -12.19 -3.18 26.09
N ASP A 272 -12.97 -4.22 25.80
CA ASP A 272 -13.00 -5.48 26.56
C ASP A 272 -12.10 -6.56 25.95
N GLN A 273 -11.29 -6.21 24.94
CA GLN A 273 -10.39 -7.15 24.29
C GLN A 273 -9.21 -7.48 25.20
N THR A 274 -9.13 -8.73 25.65
CA THR A 274 -7.95 -9.24 26.35
C THR A 274 -6.79 -9.37 25.36
N PRO A 275 -5.63 -8.74 25.61
CA PRO A 275 -4.46 -8.88 24.76
C PRO A 275 -4.05 -10.35 24.59
N GLY A 276 -3.84 -10.77 23.35
CA GLY A 276 -3.49 -12.13 22.98
C GLY A 276 -4.66 -13.10 22.84
N ALA A 277 -5.90 -12.69 23.12
CA ALA A 277 -7.05 -13.57 22.97
C ALA A 277 -7.24 -14.05 21.53
N ILE A 278 -6.89 -13.22 20.54
CA ILE A 278 -6.97 -13.57 19.11
C ILE A 278 -6.16 -14.81 18.73
N LEU A 279 -5.11 -15.15 19.48
CA LEU A 279 -4.26 -16.31 19.19
C LEU A 279 -5.02 -17.63 19.28
N GLY A 280 -6.11 -17.68 20.06
CA GLY A 280 -7.01 -18.83 20.13
C GLY A 280 -7.69 -19.14 18.79
N ALA A 281 -7.89 -18.14 17.93
CA ALA A 281 -8.48 -18.28 16.61
C ALA A 281 -7.44 -18.33 15.47
N ALA A 282 -6.14 -18.42 15.78
CA ALA A 282 -5.09 -18.26 14.78
C ALA A 282 -5.19 -19.24 13.60
N ARG A 283 -5.53 -20.51 13.86
CA ARG A 283 -5.70 -21.52 12.80
C ARG A 283 -6.97 -21.28 11.97
N ASP A 284 -8.07 -20.92 12.61
CA ASP A 284 -9.34 -20.65 11.94
C ASP A 284 -9.21 -19.42 11.03
N LEU A 285 -8.62 -18.34 11.55
CA LEU A 285 -8.31 -17.13 10.79
C LEU A 285 -7.41 -17.42 9.59
N HIS A 286 -6.37 -18.26 9.76
CA HIS A 286 -5.52 -18.67 8.65
C HIS A 286 -6.31 -19.45 7.60
N SER A 287 -7.15 -20.41 8.02
CA SER A 287 -8.01 -21.19 7.13
C SER A 287 -9.02 -20.32 6.35
N LEU A 288 -9.55 -19.28 6.97
CA LEU A 288 -10.53 -18.37 6.36
C LEU A 288 -9.91 -17.38 5.37
N THR A 289 -8.65 -17.00 5.58
CA THR A 289 -7.96 -15.93 4.83
C THR A 289 -6.89 -16.45 3.89
N GLY A 290 -6.48 -17.71 4.01
CA GLY A 290 -5.32 -18.25 3.30
C GLY A 290 -4.00 -17.60 3.70
N GLY A 291 -3.96 -16.89 4.85
CA GLY A 291 -2.80 -16.10 5.26
C GLY A 291 -2.66 -14.76 4.52
N GLU A 292 -3.67 -14.32 3.76
CA GLU A 292 -3.64 -13.02 3.08
C GLU A 292 -3.94 -11.88 4.07
N ILE A 293 -2.95 -10.99 4.23
CA ILE A 293 -3.04 -9.86 5.18
C ILE A 293 -4.20 -8.91 4.90
N GLY A 294 -4.53 -8.64 3.63
CA GLY A 294 -5.63 -7.75 3.26
C GLY A 294 -6.99 -8.34 3.62
N LEU A 295 -7.20 -9.63 3.33
CA LEU A 295 -8.43 -10.33 3.73
C LEU A 295 -8.56 -10.41 5.26
N LEU A 296 -7.47 -10.71 5.94
CA LEU A 296 -7.41 -10.74 7.40
C LEU A 296 -7.77 -9.39 8.02
N LYS A 297 -7.14 -8.30 7.54
CA LYS A 297 -7.37 -6.94 8.05
C LYS A 297 -8.83 -6.54 7.86
N ASN A 298 -9.40 -6.74 6.67
CA ASN A 298 -10.80 -6.41 6.39
C ASN A 298 -11.75 -7.21 7.28
N MET A 299 -11.50 -8.51 7.46
CA MET A 299 -12.31 -9.37 8.32
C MET A 299 -12.29 -8.88 9.77
N LEU A 300 -11.11 -8.67 10.35
CA LEU A 300 -10.97 -8.26 11.75
C LEU A 300 -11.50 -6.85 12.01
N GLN A 301 -11.34 -5.93 11.06
CA GLN A 301 -11.92 -4.58 11.15
C GLN A 301 -13.44 -4.60 11.10
N LEU A 302 -14.03 -5.46 10.24
CA LEU A 302 -15.48 -5.63 10.19
C LEU A 302 -16.01 -6.25 11.49
N THR A 303 -15.33 -7.27 12.04
CA THR A 303 -15.68 -7.85 13.34
C THR A 303 -15.59 -6.80 14.44
N ALA A 304 -14.50 -6.03 14.52
CA ALA A 304 -14.34 -4.98 15.51
C ALA A 304 -15.41 -3.88 15.41
N LEU A 305 -15.79 -3.49 14.19
CA LEU A 305 -16.86 -2.53 13.96
C LEU A 305 -18.19 -3.08 14.51
N ARG A 306 -18.52 -4.34 14.23
CA ARG A 306 -19.73 -5.00 14.76
C ARG A 306 -19.69 -5.05 16.29
N SER A 307 -18.57 -5.46 16.88
CA SER A 307 -18.38 -5.53 18.33
C SER A 307 -18.50 -4.18 19.02
N THR A 308 -18.14 -3.10 18.32
CA THR A 308 -18.30 -1.73 18.81
C THR A 308 -19.77 -1.30 18.77
N LEU A 309 -20.47 -1.63 17.69
CA LEU A 309 -21.88 -1.27 17.47
C LEU A 309 -22.84 -2.05 18.40
N ASP A 310 -22.60 -3.33 18.63
CA ASP A 310 -23.41 -4.16 19.53
C ASP A 310 -23.02 -4.03 21.01
N GLY A 311 -21.90 -3.34 21.29
CA GLY A 311 -21.39 -3.10 22.64
C GLY A 311 -20.71 -4.29 23.29
N THR A 312 -20.46 -5.39 22.57
CA THR A 312 -19.68 -6.53 23.10
C THR A 312 -18.24 -6.12 23.41
N GLU A 313 -17.67 -5.20 22.63
CA GLU A 313 -16.33 -4.61 22.78
C GLU A 313 -15.18 -5.64 22.82
N LYS A 314 -15.37 -6.80 22.18
CA LYS A 314 -14.36 -7.86 22.06
C LYS A 314 -14.60 -8.73 20.83
N ILE A 315 -13.55 -9.41 20.38
CA ILE A 315 -13.60 -10.38 19.28
C ILE A 315 -14.16 -11.71 19.80
N ASP A 316 -15.20 -12.24 19.14
CA ASP A 316 -15.68 -13.60 19.40
C ASP A 316 -14.92 -14.62 18.54
N ASN A 317 -13.91 -15.26 19.13
CA ASN A 317 -13.16 -16.32 18.45
C ASN A 317 -14.05 -17.48 17.95
N ALA A 318 -15.17 -17.76 18.63
CA ALA A 318 -16.06 -18.84 18.23
C ALA A 318 -16.81 -18.52 16.92
N GLU A 319 -16.93 -17.23 16.54
CA GLU A 319 -17.48 -16.82 15.25
C GLU A 319 -16.64 -17.38 14.09
N PHE A 320 -15.31 -17.28 14.18
CA PHE A 320 -14.40 -17.79 13.15
C PHE A 320 -14.51 -19.32 13.02
N SER A 321 -14.58 -20.04 14.14
CA SER A 321 -14.77 -21.50 14.11
C SER A 321 -16.12 -21.90 13.48
N ARG A 322 -17.19 -21.11 13.68
CA ARG A 322 -18.49 -21.35 13.04
C ARG A 322 -18.41 -21.10 11.53
N GLU A 323 -17.77 -20.02 11.11
CA GLU A 323 -17.57 -19.66 9.70
C GLU A 323 -16.75 -20.72 8.95
N VAL A 324 -15.69 -21.25 9.56
CA VAL A 324 -14.90 -22.35 8.98
C VAL A 324 -15.79 -23.57 8.71
N LYS A 325 -16.62 -23.96 9.68
CA LYS A 325 -17.53 -25.11 9.54
C LYS A 325 -18.58 -24.88 8.45
N LEU A 326 -19.11 -23.66 8.32
CA LEU A 326 -20.06 -23.31 7.26
C LEU A 326 -19.43 -23.45 5.87
N ARG A 327 -18.23 -22.89 5.67
CA ARG A 327 -17.52 -23.01 4.38
C ARG A 327 -17.14 -24.45 4.04
N GLN A 328 -16.80 -25.27 5.03
CA GLN A 328 -16.53 -26.69 4.82
C GLN A 328 -17.79 -27.45 4.37
N ARG A 329 -18.95 -27.16 4.97
CA ARG A 329 -20.24 -27.76 4.55
C ARG A 329 -20.63 -27.36 3.13
N SER A 330 -20.54 -26.06 2.79
CA SER A 330 -20.84 -25.60 1.44
C SER A 330 -19.93 -26.20 0.36
N LYS A 331 -18.65 -26.47 0.69
CA LYS A 331 -17.74 -27.19 -0.22
C LYS A 331 -18.09 -28.67 -0.37
N ALA A 332 -18.60 -29.31 0.68
CA ALA A 332 -19.03 -30.71 0.62
C ALA A 332 -20.32 -30.89 -0.20
N ASP A 333 -21.25 -29.93 -0.09
CA ASP A 333 -22.53 -29.97 -0.82
C ASP A 333 -22.40 -29.54 -2.30
N GLY A 334 -21.42 -28.68 -2.63
CA GLY A 334 -21.15 -28.22 -3.99
C GLY A 334 -20.23 -29.11 -4.85
N GLY A 335 -19.71 -30.20 -4.30
CA GLY A 335 -18.84 -31.16 -4.99
C GLY A 335 -19.57 -32.30 -5.72
N SER A 336 -20.91 -32.22 -5.81
CA SER A 336 -21.76 -33.24 -6.44
C SER A 336 -22.53 -32.66 -7.63
N VAL A 337 -21.85 -32.24 -8.70
CA VAL A 337 -22.44 -32.09 -10.05
C VAL A 337 -21.41 -32.48 -11.11
#